data_AF-A0A0K0D8E7-F1
#
_entry.id   AF-A0A0K0D8E7-F1
#
_cell.length_a   1.000
_cell.length_b   1.000
_cell.length_c   1.000
_cell.angle_alpha   90.00
_cell.angle_beta   90.00
_cell.angle_gamma   90.00
#
_symmetry.space_group_name_H-M   'P 1'
#
loop_
_entity.id
_entity.type
_entity.pdbx_description
1 polymer ?
#
loop_
_entity_poly.entity_id
_entity_poly.type
_entity_poly.pdbx_seq_one_letter_code
_entity_poly.pdbx_strand_id
1 'polypeptide(L)'
;MEELTEEKKKSDILLYRMLPKQVADKLKVGEAVEPEAFECVTLFFSDVVINFLNELCTLFDAIIDKHDVYKVETIGDGYLCASGLPQRNGNEHAREIAE
;
A
#
# COMPACT_ATOMS: atom_id res chain seq x y z
N MET A 1 17.29 -23.79 -13.70
CA MET A 1 17.54 -22.88 -12.54
C MET A 1 17.08 -21.46 -12.84
N GLU A 2 17.26 -20.95 -14.06
CA GLU A 2 16.72 -19.64 -14.46
C GLU A 2 15.19 -19.55 -14.33
N GLU A 3 14.42 -20.53 -14.83
CA GLU A 3 12.95 -20.53 -14.71
C GLU A 3 12.45 -20.44 -13.27
N LEU A 4 13.07 -21.19 -12.34
CA LEU A 4 12.72 -21.16 -10.91
C LEU A 4 13.00 -19.79 -10.28
N THR A 5 14.00 -19.08 -10.81
CA THR A 5 14.40 -17.75 -10.33
C THR A 5 13.45 -16.69 -10.87
N GLU A 6 13.04 -16.80 -12.14
CA GLU A 6 12.02 -15.92 -12.73
C GLU A 6 10.66 -16.09 -12.07
N GLU A 7 10.24 -17.33 -11.80
CA GLU A 7 8.97 -17.62 -11.16
C GLU A 7 8.94 -17.10 -9.71
N LYS A 8 10.04 -17.28 -8.96
CA LYS A 8 10.21 -16.64 -7.65
C LYS A 8 10.09 -15.12 -7.74
N LYS A 9 10.74 -14.50 -8.73
CA LYS A 9 10.73 -13.04 -8.90
C LYS A 9 9.32 -12.51 -9.21
N LYS A 10 8.55 -13.22 -10.03
CA LYS A 10 7.14 -12.88 -10.32
C LYS A 10 6.26 -13.01 -9.08
N SER A 11 6.43 -14.10 -8.33
CA SER A 11 5.72 -14.33 -7.06
C SER A 11 6.02 -13.21 -6.05
N ASP A 12 7.30 -12.84 -5.93
CA ASP A 12 7.76 -11.78 -5.05
C ASP A 12 7.16 -10.42 -5.40
N ILE A 13 7.15 -10.06 -6.69
CA ILE A 13 6.54 -8.82 -7.17
C ILE A 13 5.05 -8.78 -6.84
N LEU A 14 4.33 -9.90 -7.03
CA LEU A 14 2.91 -9.96 -6.71
C LEU A 14 2.67 -9.81 -5.21
N LEU A 15 3.49 -10.46 -4.38
CA LEU A 15 3.40 -10.36 -2.92
C LEU A 15 3.57 -8.91 -2.44
N TYR A 16 4.55 -8.19 -3.00
CA TYR A 16 4.78 -6.78 -2.67
C TYR A 16 3.72 -5.82 -3.22
N ARG A 17 2.91 -6.25 -4.19
CA ARG A 17 1.76 -5.48 -4.68
C ARG A 17 0.53 -5.64 -3.80
N MET A 18 0.42 -6.75 -3.08
CA MET A 18 -0.73 -7.07 -2.22
C MET A 18 -0.49 -6.71 -0.77
N LEU A 19 0.76 -6.73 -0.31
CA LEU A 19 1.12 -6.54 1.09
C LEU A 19 2.30 -5.57 1.23
N PRO A 20 2.35 -4.79 2.32
CA PRO A 20 3.48 -3.92 2.56
C PRO A 20 4.77 -4.74 2.73
N LYS A 21 5.90 -4.21 2.23
CA LYS A 21 7.19 -4.94 2.18
C LYS A 21 7.58 -5.60 3.49
N GLN A 22 7.41 -4.89 4.61
CA GLN A 22 7.74 -5.41 5.96
C GLN A 22 6.93 -6.66 6.32
N VAL A 23 5.66 -6.73 5.90
CA VAL A 23 4.78 -7.88 6.12
C VAL A 23 5.11 -9.00 5.13
N ALA A 24 5.30 -8.65 3.86
CA ALA A 24 5.66 -9.57 2.80
C ALA A 24 7.00 -10.30 3.08
N ASP A 25 8.01 -9.59 3.57
CA ASP A 25 9.32 -10.16 3.90
C ASP A 25 9.24 -11.15 5.08
N LYS A 26 8.47 -10.83 6.12
CA LYS A 26 8.22 -11.75 7.25
C LYS A 26 7.50 -13.02 6.79
N LEU A 27 6.46 -12.87 5.96
CA LEU A 27 5.71 -14.01 5.42
C LEU A 27 6.57 -14.91 4.51
N LYS A 28 7.50 -14.34 3.74
CA LYS A 28 8.44 -15.13 2.91
C LYS A 28 9.36 -16.04 3.72
N VAL A 29 9.73 -15.61 4.93
CA VAL A 29 10.57 -16.39 5.85
C VAL A 29 9.75 -17.38 6.68
N GLY A 30 8.41 -17.32 6.57
CA GLY A 30 7.47 -18.16 7.33
C GLY A 30 7.23 -17.66 8.75
N GLU A 31 7.58 -16.40 9.05
CA GLU A 31 7.30 -15.79 10.34
C GLU A 31 5.83 -15.34 10.44
N ALA A 32 5.26 -15.48 11.64
CA ALA A 32 3.94 -14.94 11.95
C ALA A 32 4.01 -13.41 12.03
N VAL A 33 3.00 -12.74 11.46
CA VAL A 33 2.89 -11.27 11.49
C VAL A 33 1.96 -10.90 12.64
N GLU A 34 2.54 -10.38 13.72
CA GLU A 34 1.78 -9.89 14.86
C GLU A 34 1.05 -8.58 14.52
N PRO A 35 -0.19 -8.38 14.97
CA PRO A 35 -0.90 -7.10 14.82
C PRO A 35 -0.14 -5.96 15.50
N GLU A 36 0.02 -4.84 14.80
CA GLU A 36 0.65 -3.63 15.32
C GLU A 36 -0.36 -2.46 15.38
N ALA A 37 -0.29 -1.67 16.45
CA ALA A 37 -1.08 -0.44 16.59
C ALA A 37 -0.23 0.79 16.22
N PHE A 38 -0.76 1.65 15.36
CA PHE A 38 -0.11 2.89 14.91
C PHE A 38 -0.86 4.09 15.49
N GLU A 39 -0.16 4.94 16.26
CA GLU A 39 -0.77 6.10 16.93
C GLU A 39 -0.94 7.31 15.98
N CYS A 40 -0.07 7.42 14.99
CA CYS A 40 0.04 8.58 14.11
C CYS A 40 -0.31 8.15 12.67
N VAL A 41 -1.61 8.07 12.38
CA VAL A 41 -2.14 7.63 11.08
C VAL A 41 -3.21 8.61 10.58
N THR A 42 -3.24 8.84 9.27
CA THR A 42 -4.36 9.54 8.61
C THR A 42 -4.90 8.70 7.47
N LEU A 43 -6.23 8.54 7.45
CA LEU A 43 -6.97 7.83 6.41
C LEU A 43 -7.75 8.83 5.56
N PHE A 44 -7.62 8.74 4.25
CA PHE A 44 -8.41 9.49 3.28
C PHE A 44 -9.37 8.56 2.55
N PHE A 45 -10.67 8.83 2.68
CA PHE A 45 -11.73 8.11 1.99
C PHE A 45 -12.40 9.03 0.96
N SER A 46 -12.48 8.57 -0.28
CA SER A 46 -13.13 9.27 -1.38
C SER A 46 -14.16 8.38 -2.04
N ASP A 47 -15.41 8.85 -2.09
CA ASP A 47 -16.53 8.16 -2.75
C ASP A 47 -16.66 8.69 -4.19
N VAL A 48 -15.71 8.31 -5.05
CA VAL A 48 -15.67 8.80 -6.44
C VAL A 48 -15.65 7.59 -7.38
N VAL A 49 -16.63 7.60 -8.29
CA VAL A 49 -16.98 6.50 -9.19
C VAL A 49 -15.81 6.12 -10.12
N ILE A 50 -15.41 4.85 -10.05
CA ILE A 50 -14.20 4.26 -10.66
C ILE A 50 -14.12 4.41 -12.20
N ASN A 51 -15.21 4.72 -12.90
CA ASN A 51 -15.21 4.83 -14.37
C ASN A 51 -14.56 6.12 -14.92
N PHE A 52 -14.53 7.23 -14.19
CA PHE A 52 -13.80 8.45 -14.60
C PHE A 52 -12.36 8.48 -14.03
N LEU A 53 -12.07 7.56 -13.11
CA LEU A 53 -10.90 7.58 -12.27
C LEU A 53 -9.84 6.54 -12.65
N ASN A 54 -9.95 5.74 -13.71
CA ASN A 54 -8.89 4.77 -13.98
C ASN A 54 -7.54 5.46 -14.30
N GLU A 55 -7.58 6.60 -15.02
CA GLU A 55 -6.40 7.44 -15.27
C GLU A 55 -5.96 8.22 -14.02
N LEU A 56 -6.90 8.75 -13.24
CA LEU A 56 -6.62 9.46 -11.99
C LEU A 56 -6.09 8.51 -10.90
N CYS A 57 -6.60 7.29 -10.79
CA CYS A 57 -6.08 6.23 -9.92
C CYS A 57 -4.67 5.83 -10.34
N THR A 58 -4.34 5.82 -11.64
CA THR A 58 -2.96 5.58 -12.08
C THR A 58 -2.03 6.75 -11.69
N LEU A 59 -2.52 7.99 -11.81
CA LEU A 59 -1.79 9.19 -11.37
C LEU A 59 -1.63 9.24 -9.85
N PHE A 60 -2.68 8.93 -9.09
CA PHE A 60 -2.65 8.84 -7.64
C PHE A 60 -1.80 7.66 -7.17
N ASP A 61 -1.87 6.49 -7.81
CA ASP A 61 -0.98 5.37 -7.52
C ASP A 61 0.49 5.77 -7.75
N ALA A 62 0.79 6.60 -8.77
CA ALA A 62 2.14 7.13 -8.99
C ALA A 62 2.57 8.19 -7.95
N ILE A 63 1.63 8.99 -7.43
CA ILE A 63 1.89 9.92 -6.32
C ILE A 63 2.10 9.12 -5.03
N ILE A 64 1.21 8.18 -4.71
CA ILE A 64 1.32 7.28 -3.56
C ILE A 64 2.60 6.47 -3.59
N ASP A 65 3.06 5.95 -4.75
CA ASP A 65 4.34 5.23 -4.82
C ASP A 65 5.55 6.15 -4.54
N LYS A 66 5.37 7.46 -4.66
CA LYS A 66 6.37 8.49 -4.35
C LYS A 66 6.31 8.96 -2.89
N HIS A 67 5.18 8.77 -2.22
CA HIS A 67 4.96 9.14 -0.82
C HIS A 67 4.91 7.86 0.06
N ASP A 68 5.20 7.95 1.36
CA ASP A 68 5.27 6.75 2.23
C ASP A 68 3.86 6.34 2.69
N VAL A 69 3.02 5.99 1.72
CA VAL A 69 1.57 5.88 1.85
C VAL A 69 1.12 4.51 1.35
N TYR A 70 0.27 3.84 2.12
CA TYR A 70 -0.22 2.49 1.81
C TYR A 70 -1.64 2.53 1.27
N LYS A 71 -1.84 1.89 0.12
CA LYS A 71 -3.17 1.69 -0.46
C LYS A 71 -3.91 0.59 0.28
N VAL A 72 -5.02 0.94 0.92
CA VAL A 72 -5.91 -0.05 1.53
C VAL A 72 -6.90 -0.49 0.46
N GLU A 73 -6.88 -1.78 0.10
CA GLU A 73 -7.81 -2.34 -0.88
C GLU A 73 -9.27 -2.08 -0.48
N THR A 74 -10.04 -1.50 -1.41
CA THR A 74 -11.41 -1.04 -1.14
C THR A 74 -12.45 -2.13 -1.41
N ILE A 75 -13.60 -1.99 -0.75
CA ILE A 75 -14.83 -2.73 -1.07
C ILE A 75 -15.77 -1.75 -1.77
N GLY A 76 -15.98 -1.90 -3.09
CA GLY A 76 -16.96 -1.12 -3.86
C GLY A 76 -16.37 0.05 -4.68
N ASP A 77 -17.12 1.16 -4.75
CA ASP A 77 -16.87 2.31 -5.64
C ASP A 77 -16.02 3.43 -5.01
N GLY A 78 -15.44 3.20 -3.82
CA GLY A 78 -14.63 4.17 -3.09
C GLY A 78 -13.13 3.94 -3.24
N TYR A 79 -12.35 4.98 -2.98
CA TYR A 79 -10.89 4.97 -2.89
C TYR A 79 -10.46 5.26 -1.44
N LEU A 80 -9.54 4.44 -0.91
CA LEU A 80 -9.01 4.57 0.45
C LEU A 80 -7.48 4.62 0.42
N CYS A 81 -6.93 5.67 1.00
CA CYS A 81 -5.51 5.94 1.06
C CYS A 81 -5.09 6.18 2.53
N ALA A 82 -3.93 5.68 2.95
CA ALA A 82 -3.49 5.75 4.33
C ALA A 82 -2.03 6.20 4.45
N SER A 83 -1.76 7.23 5.27
CA SER A 83 -0.42 7.71 5.58
C SER A 83 -0.06 7.43 7.05
N GLY A 84 1.22 7.17 7.30
CA GLY A 84 1.72 6.76 8.62
C GLY A 84 1.65 5.25 8.88
N LEU A 85 1.29 4.46 7.86
CA LEU A 85 1.32 3.00 7.85
C LEU A 85 1.75 2.47 6.47
N PRO A 86 2.45 1.32 6.39
CA PRO A 86 3.02 0.56 7.50
C PRO A 86 4.21 1.28 8.16
N GLN A 87 4.75 2.30 7.51
CA GLN A 87 5.94 3.02 7.95
C GLN A 87 5.51 4.31 8.66
N ARG A 88 5.99 4.47 9.89
CA ARG A 88 5.67 5.63 10.73
C ARG A 88 6.42 6.85 10.21
N ASN A 89 5.69 7.90 9.86
CA ASN A 89 6.25 9.16 9.37
C ASN A 89 6.13 10.32 10.39
N GLY A 90 5.97 10.00 11.68
CA GLY A 90 5.89 11.00 12.74
C GLY A 90 4.60 11.81 12.65
N ASN A 91 4.67 13.14 12.71
CA ASN A 91 3.51 14.03 12.59
C ASN A 91 3.20 14.42 11.13
N GLU A 92 3.95 13.86 10.15
CA GLU A 92 3.79 14.21 8.75
C GLU A 92 2.59 13.49 8.09
N HIS A 93 2.02 12.45 8.72
CA HIS A 93 0.90 11.68 8.15
C HIS A 93 -0.26 12.54 7.66
N ALA A 94 -0.58 13.61 8.39
CA ALA A 94 -1.68 14.50 8.04
C ALA A 94 -1.30 15.42 6.87
N ARG A 95 -0.03 15.86 6.80
CA ARG A 95 0.46 16.70 5.70
C ARG A 95 0.47 15.92 4.39
N GLU A 96 1.02 14.71 4.40
CA GLU A 96 1.13 13.86 3.20
C GLU A 96 -0.22 13.49 2.57
N ILE A 97 -1.32 13.55 3.35
CA ILE A 97 -2.68 13.33 2.85
C ILE A 97 -3.35 14.63 2.39
N ALA A 98 -2.94 15.79 2.94
CA ALA A 98 -3.55 17.08 2.67
C ALA A 98 -2.92 17.85 1.50
N GLU A 99 -1.76 17.41 1.02
CA GLU A 99 -1.00 18.00 -0.11
C GLU A 99 -1.48 17.49 -1.47
#